data_AF-H2KVC6-F1
#
_entry.id   AF-H2KVC6-F1
#
_cell.length_a   1.000
_cell.length_b   1.000
_cell.length_c   1.000
_cell.angle_alpha   90.00
_cell.angle_beta   90.00
_cell.angle_gamma   90.00
#
_symmetry.space_group_name_H-M   'P 1'
#
loop_
_entity.id
_entity.type
_entity.pdbx_description
1 polymer ?
#
loop_
_entity_poly.entity_id
_entity_poly.type
_entity_poly.pdbx_seq_one_letter_code
_entity_poly.pdbx_strand_id
1 'polypeptide(L)'
;MNPPAVPDAVLETQNRHSLVTNIYSLVPFDLRRPVDQLISYLCGPNSSIGLDSSLPTLFLAECVLVYMPSEESFQLIKGLAAHFPHSAFLHYEQA
;
A
#
# COMPACT_ATOMS: atom_id res chain seq x y z
N MET A 1 38.58 2.31 11.46
CA MET A 1 37.35 2.60 12.21
C MET A 1 36.20 2.15 11.32
N ASN A 2 35.59 1.01 11.61
CA ASN A 2 34.45 0.53 10.81
C ASN A 2 33.23 1.40 11.09
N PRO A 3 32.36 1.66 10.10
CA PRO A 3 31.09 2.32 10.35
C PRO A 3 30.27 1.49 11.35
N PRO A 4 29.45 2.14 12.19
CA PRO A 4 28.59 1.41 13.12
C PRO A 4 27.67 0.48 12.33
N ALA A 5 27.58 -0.77 12.76
CA ALA A 5 26.65 -1.73 12.18
C ALA A 5 25.23 -1.18 12.31
N VAL A 6 24.58 -0.91 11.18
CA VAL A 6 23.14 -0.72 11.14
C VAL A 6 22.56 -2.07 11.58
N PRO A 7 21.75 -2.12 12.66
CA PRO A 7 21.16 -3.38 13.07
C PRO A 7 20.37 -3.92 11.89
N ASP A 8 20.73 -5.14 11.45
CA ASP A 8 20.02 -5.87 10.41
C ASP A 8 18.54 -5.86 10.77
N ALA A 9 17.78 -4.98 10.11
CA ALA A 9 16.34 -5.02 10.14
C ALA A 9 15.98 -6.42 9.66
N VAL A 10 15.37 -7.19 10.55
CA VAL A 10 14.98 -8.58 10.32
C VAL A 10 14.29 -8.65 8.96
N LEU A 11 15.00 -9.18 7.97
CA LEU A 11 14.42 -9.57 6.69
C LEU A 11 13.54 -10.78 6.99
N GLU A 12 12.30 -10.54 7.43
CA GLU A 12 11.32 -11.60 7.56
C GLU A 12 11.03 -12.14 6.15
N THR A 13 11.63 -13.28 5.85
CA THR A 13 11.51 -13.99 4.57
C THR A 13 10.16 -14.68 4.45
N GLN A 14 9.06 -13.93 4.31
CA GLN A 14 7.74 -14.51 4.03
C GLN A 14 7.13 -14.18 2.66
N ASN A 15 7.81 -13.41 1.80
CA ASN A 15 7.49 -13.37 0.37
C ASN A 15 8.73 -12.90 -0.40
N ARG A 16 9.22 -13.63 -1.41
CA ARG A 16 10.46 -13.29 -2.14
C ARG A 16 10.42 -11.94 -2.89
N HIS A 17 9.27 -11.25 -2.88
CA HIS A 17 9.04 -10.01 -3.62
C HIS A 17 8.59 -8.84 -2.73
N SER A 18 8.69 -8.95 -1.40
CA SER A 18 8.38 -7.85 -0.49
C SER A 18 9.60 -7.39 0.29
N LEU A 19 9.71 -6.09 0.52
CA LEU A 19 10.69 -5.46 1.40
C LEU A 19 9.94 -4.56 2.37
N VAL A 20 10.10 -4.81 3.66
CA VAL A 20 9.40 -4.08 4.72
C VAL A 20 10.43 -3.53 5.71
N THR A 21 10.32 -2.25 6.00
CA THR A 21 11.14 -1.52 6.98
C THR A 21 10.23 -0.62 7.80
N ASN A 22 10.78 0.02 8.84
CA ASN A 22 10.01 0.90 9.72
C ASN A 22 9.36 2.11 9.01
N ILE A 23 9.88 2.54 7.86
CA ILE A 23 9.42 3.77 7.17
C ILE A 23 9.08 3.56 5.69
N TYR A 24 9.32 2.36 5.17
CA TYR A 24 9.10 2.05 3.76
C TYR A 24 8.76 0.57 3.59
N SER A 25 7.70 0.32 2.84
CA SER A 25 7.26 -1.02 2.45
C SER A 25 7.07 -1.09 0.94
N LEU A 26 7.75 -2.02 0.30
CA LEU A 26 7.52 -2.44 -1.08
C LEU A 26 6.85 -3.80 -1.05
N VAL A 27 5.63 -3.89 -1.59
CA VAL A 27 4.82 -5.10 -1.49
C VAL A 27 4.15 -5.46 -2.81
N PRO A 28 4.06 -6.76 -3.13
CA PRO A 28 3.36 -7.21 -4.33
C PRO A 28 1.85 -7.25 -4.04
N PHE A 29 1.06 -6.51 -4.83
CA PHE A 29 -0.40 -6.61 -4.79
C PHE A 29 -1.01 -6.36 -6.17
N ASP A 30 -2.04 -7.13 -6.52
CA ASP A 30 -2.82 -6.89 -7.74
C ASP A 30 -4.02 -6.00 -7.40
N LEU A 31 -3.95 -4.73 -7.82
CA LEU A 31 -4.97 -3.71 -7.52
C LEU A 31 -6.37 -4.02 -8.08
N ARG A 32 -6.51 -5.03 -8.96
CA ARG A 32 -7.80 -5.49 -9.47
C ARG A 32 -8.52 -6.42 -8.50
N ARG A 33 -7.85 -6.88 -7.43
CA ARG A 33 -8.48 -7.70 -6.40
C ARG A 33 -9.40 -6.86 -5.52
N PRO A 34 -10.36 -7.48 -4.81
CA PRO A 34 -11.24 -6.78 -3.88
C PRO A 34 -10.46 -5.90 -2.90
N VAL A 35 -10.87 -4.64 -2.76
CA VAL A 35 -10.19 -3.63 -1.95
C VAL A 35 -10.06 -4.03 -0.47
N ASP A 36 -10.98 -4.82 0.06
CA ASP A 36 -10.90 -5.35 1.43
C ASP A 36 -9.67 -6.24 1.65
N GLN A 37 -9.20 -6.93 0.60
CA GLN A 37 -7.96 -7.71 0.66
C GLN A 37 -6.73 -6.79 0.71
N LEU A 38 -6.75 -5.67 -0.03
CA LEU A 38 -5.69 -4.66 0.04
C LEU A 38 -5.65 -4.04 1.44
N ILE A 39 -6.81 -3.62 1.95
CA ILE A 39 -6.94 -3.04 3.29
C ILE A 39 -6.46 -4.03 4.36
N SER A 40 -6.89 -5.29 4.28
CA SER A 40 -6.41 -6.33 5.21
C SER A 40 -4.91 -6.54 5.12
N TYR A 41 -4.34 -6.42 3.91
CA TYR A 41 -2.90 -6.56 3.70
C TYR A 41 -2.11 -5.35 4.22
N LEU A 42 -2.64 -4.13 4.13
CA LEU A 42 -1.99 -2.89 4.59
C LEU A 42 -2.15 -2.65 6.10
N CYS A 43 -3.36 -2.86 6.62
CA CYS A 43 -3.78 -2.42 7.96
C CYS A 43 -4.18 -3.57 8.90
N GLY A 44 -4.23 -4.80 8.39
CA GLY A 44 -4.72 -5.93 9.17
C GLY A 44 -3.87 -6.22 10.43
N PRO A 45 -4.43 -6.89 11.44
CA PRO A 45 -3.75 -7.15 12.71
C PRO A 45 -2.48 -7.99 12.59
N ASN A 46 -2.35 -8.77 11.50
CA ASN A 46 -1.19 -9.58 11.17
C ASN A 46 -0.40 -9.01 9.97
N SER A 47 -0.68 -7.77 9.56
CA SER A 47 0.07 -7.12 8.50
C SER A 47 1.46 -6.74 9.01
N SER A 48 2.50 -7.11 8.25
CA SER A 48 3.86 -6.62 8.50
C SER A 48 4.05 -5.15 8.17
N ILE A 49 3.09 -4.52 7.46
CA ILE A 49 3.13 -3.11 7.04
C ILE A 49 2.61 -2.21 8.17
N GLY A 50 1.54 -2.63 8.86
CA GLY A 50 1.00 -1.94 10.02
C GLY A 50 0.50 -0.52 9.75
N LEU A 51 -0.10 -0.28 8.58
CA LEU A 51 -0.60 1.05 8.21
C LEU A 51 -1.80 1.43 9.10
N ASP A 52 -1.74 2.60 9.73
CA ASP A 52 -2.82 3.16 10.55
C ASP A 52 -3.74 4.04 9.69
N SER A 53 -4.97 3.60 9.49
CA SER A 53 -5.95 4.32 8.66
C SER A 53 -6.46 5.61 9.29
N SER A 54 -6.23 5.84 10.59
CA SER A 54 -6.58 7.09 11.26
C SER A 54 -5.64 8.25 10.93
N LEU A 55 -4.45 7.97 10.39
CA LEU A 55 -3.49 9.00 10.00
C LEU A 55 -3.81 9.60 8.62
N PRO A 56 -3.49 10.89 8.39
CA PRO A 56 -3.61 11.50 7.07
C PRO A 56 -2.83 10.70 6.00
N THR A 57 -3.55 10.22 4.99
CA THR A 57 -3.00 9.30 3.99
C THR A 57 -3.15 9.86 2.59
N LEU A 58 -2.04 9.96 1.84
CA LEU A 58 -2.07 10.33 0.43
C LEU A 58 -1.97 9.06 -0.43
N PHE A 59 -2.98 8.82 -1.27
CA PHE A 59 -2.92 7.82 -2.32
C PHE A 59 -2.46 8.47 -3.62
N LEU A 60 -1.43 7.90 -4.24
CA LEU A 60 -0.88 8.37 -5.52
C LEU A 60 -1.04 7.27 -6.56
N ALA A 61 -1.78 7.56 -7.63
CA ALA A 61 -1.93 6.70 -8.79
C ALA A 61 -1.50 7.47 -10.04
N GLU A 62 -0.25 7.25 -10.48
CA GLU A 62 0.32 7.90 -11.64
C GLU A 62 0.38 6.90 -12.80
N CYS A 63 -0.45 7.11 -13.83
CA CYS A 63 -0.60 6.22 -14.98
C CYS A 63 -0.91 4.77 -14.58
N VAL A 64 -1.70 4.54 -13.52
CA VAL A 64 -2.04 3.18 -13.04
C VAL A 64 -3.48 2.79 -13.38
N LEU A 65 -4.46 3.59 -12.95
CA LEU A 65 -5.87 3.17 -12.99
C LEU A 65 -6.44 3.05 -14.42
N VAL A 66 -5.81 3.67 -15.41
CA VAL A 66 -6.17 3.54 -16.83
C VAL A 66 -5.97 2.11 -17.37
N TYR A 67 -5.14 1.29 -16.71
CA TYR A 67 -4.84 -0.08 -17.15
C TYR A 67 -5.73 -1.16 -16.52
N MET A 68 -6.72 -0.77 -15.72
CA MET A 68 -7.69 -1.68 -15.10
C MET A 68 -9.10 -1.36 -15.58
N PRO A 69 -10.04 -2.33 -15.55
CA PRO A 69 -11.41 -2.03 -15.93
C PRO A 69 -12.04 -1.05 -14.93
N SER A 70 -12.99 -0.26 -15.43
CA SER A 70 -13.53 0.91 -14.71
C SER A 70 -14.24 0.55 -13.41
N GLU A 71 -14.82 -0.65 -13.33
CA GLU A 71 -15.48 -1.13 -12.13
C GLU A 71 -14.47 -1.37 -11.01
N GLU A 72 -13.35 -2.04 -11.31
CA GLU A 72 -12.31 -2.33 -10.34
C GLU A 72 -11.62 -1.05 -9.84
N SER A 73 -11.34 -0.07 -10.72
CA SER A 73 -10.75 1.20 -10.27
C SER A 73 -11.74 2.02 -9.43
N PHE A 74 -13.02 2.00 -9.79
CA PHE A 74 -14.07 2.63 -8.99
C PHE A 74 -14.17 2.01 -7.59
N GLN A 75 -14.22 0.68 -7.49
CA GLN A 75 -14.29 -0.02 -6.20
C GLN A 75 -13.03 0.20 -5.35
N LEU A 76 -11.85 0.25 -5.99
CA LEU A 76 -10.59 0.57 -5.31
C LEU A 76 -10.64 1.97 -4.68
N ILE A 77 -10.95 3.00 -5.46
CA ILE A 77 -11.00 4.39 -4.96
C ILE A 77 -12.05 4.51 -3.85
N LYS A 78 -13.25 3.97 -4.09
CA LYS A 78 -14.35 4.02 -3.12
C LYS A 78 -14.01 3.32 -1.81
N GLY A 79 -13.41 2.12 -1.88
CA GLY A 79 -13.04 1.36 -0.69
C GLY A 79 -11.93 2.02 0.11
N LEU A 80 -10.91 2.55 -0.55
CA LEU A 80 -9.84 3.32 0.11
C LEU A 80 -10.40 4.58 0.78
N ALA A 81 -11.23 5.35 0.09
CA ALA A 81 -11.86 6.54 0.67
C ALA A 81 -12.76 6.22 1.88
N ALA A 82 -13.45 5.07 1.85
CA ALA A 82 -14.29 4.63 2.97
C ALA A 82 -13.48 4.16 4.18
N HIS A 83 -12.32 3.55 3.97
CA HIS A 83 -11.49 3.01 5.05
C HIS A 83 -10.52 4.02 5.67
N PHE A 84 -10.07 5.01 4.90
CA PHE A 84 -9.13 6.05 5.33
C PHE A 84 -9.85 7.39 5.46
N PRO A 85 -10.40 7.73 6.64
CA PRO A 85 -11.24 8.92 6.83
C PRO A 85 -10.54 10.25 6.55
N HIS A 86 -9.20 10.28 6.60
CA HIS A 86 -8.37 11.46 6.35
C HIS A 86 -7.49 11.24 5.12
N SER A 87 -8.10 10.88 3.99
CA SER A 87 -7.38 10.62 2.75
C SER A 87 -7.48 11.72 1.71
N ALA A 88 -6.43 11.84 0.90
CA ALA A 88 -6.42 12.55 -0.36
C ALA A 88 -6.00 11.59 -1.47
N PHE A 89 -6.53 11.76 -2.68
CA PHE A 89 -6.19 10.95 -3.83
C PHE A 89 -5.65 11.84 -4.94
N LEU A 90 -4.41 11.60 -5.34
CA LEU A 90 -3.78 12.24 -6.49
C LEU A 90 -3.73 11.21 -7.63
N HIS A 91 -4.57 11.43 -8.63
CA HIS A 91 -4.69 10.59 -9.82
C HIS A 91 -4.22 11.38 -11.04
N TYR A 92 -3.26 10.83 -11.77
CA TYR A 92 -2.81 11.37 -13.05
C TYR A 92 -2.87 10.25 -14.09
N GLU A 93 -3.53 10.51 -15.21
CA GLU A 93 -3.62 9.56 -16.33
C GLU A 93 -3.60 10.27 -17.68
N GLN A 94 -3.40 9.50 -18.74
CA GLN A 94 -3.49 10.01 -20.11
C GLN A 94 -4.97 10.20 -20.48
N ALA A 95 -5.31 11.38 -20.97
CA ALA A 95 -6.64 11.70 -21.51
C ALA A 95 -6.90 11.04 -22.89
#